data_AF-A0A8X6JR03-F1
#
_entry.id   AF-A0A8X6JR03-F1
#
_cell.length_a   1.000
_cell.length_b   1.000
_cell.length_c   1.000
_cell.angle_alpha   90.00
_cell.angle_beta   90.00
_cell.angle_gamma   90.00
#
_symmetry.space_group_name_H-M   'P 1'
#
loop_
_entity.id
_entity.type
_entity.pdbx_description
1 polymer ?
#
loop_
_entity_poly.entity_id
_entity_poly.type
_entity_poly.pdbx_seq_one_letter_code
_entity_poly.pdbx_strand_id
1 'polypeptide(L)'
;MEVSKNLVRCCFFYDFKVGLSVAASSSGICQALGDRTVNECIARHCLKIFRSGDLSLCDELSSGRPYALDYKALPAAIQEDNSLTCGEFAK
;
A
#
# COMPACT_ATOMS: atom_id res chain seq x y z
N MET A 1 -15.57 -3.80 15.36
CA MET A 1 -15.56 -4.10 13.91
C MET A 1 -14.17 -3.79 13.40
N GLU A 2 -13.52 -4.72 12.71
CA GLU A 2 -12.24 -4.45 12.07
C GLU A 2 -12.52 -3.72 10.76
N VAL A 3 -12.22 -2.42 10.71
CA VAL A 3 -12.47 -1.61 9.52
C VAL A 3 -11.36 -1.88 8.51
N SER A 4 -11.71 -2.42 7.35
CA SER A 4 -10.75 -2.69 6.29
C SER A 4 -10.13 -1.38 5.76
N LYS A 5 -8.80 -1.34 5.59
CA LYS A 5 -8.09 -0.16 5.06
C LYS A 5 -8.63 0.33 3.71
N ASN A 6 -9.00 -0.61 2.83
CA ASN A 6 -9.58 -0.29 1.53
C ASN A 6 -10.91 0.46 1.67
N LEU A 7 -11.73 0.12 2.67
CA LEU A 7 -13.01 0.78 2.92
C LEU A 7 -12.79 2.25 3.30
N VAL A 8 -11.84 2.51 4.20
CA VAL A 8 -11.45 3.86 4.60
C VAL A 8 -10.96 4.68 3.39
N ARG A 9 -10.14 4.08 2.53
CA ARG A 9 -9.60 4.74 1.33
C ARG A 9 -10.68 5.02 0.28
N CYS A 10 -11.66 4.13 0.13
CA CYS A 10 -12.87 4.37 -0.66
C CYS A 10 -13.69 5.56 -0.13
N CYS A 11 -13.85 5.68 1.19
CA CYS A 11 -14.51 6.85 1.80
C CYS A 11 -13.75 8.15 1.48
N PHE A 12 -12.43 8.16 1.63
CA PHE A 12 -11.63 9.33 1.24
C PHE A 12 -11.74 9.68 -0.25
N PHE A 13 -11.82 8.67 -1.11
CA PHE A 13 -12.01 8.89 -2.54
C PHE A 13 -13.38 9.51 -2.85
N TYR A 14 -14.43 9.02 -2.21
CA TYR A 14 -15.76 9.64 -2.29
C TYR A 14 -15.73 11.09 -1.81
N ASP A 15 -15.18 11.35 -0.62
CA ASP A 15 -15.09 12.70 -0.04
C ASP A 15 -14.25 13.65 -0.92
N PHE A 16 -13.20 13.14 -1.56
CA PHE A 16 -12.41 13.87 -2.54
C PHE A 16 -13.23 14.27 -3.77
N LYS A 17 -14.09 13.37 -4.30
CA LYS A 17 -14.99 13.67 -5.42
C LYS A 17 -16.09 14.67 -5.04
N VAL A 18 -16.56 14.62 -3.80
CA VAL A 18 -17.52 15.61 -3.25
C VAL A 18 -16.84 16.97 -3.01
N GLY A 19 -15.52 17.00 -2.84
CA GLY A 19 -14.76 18.22 -2.60
C GLY A 19 -14.67 18.60 -1.12
N LEU A 20 -14.81 17.63 -0.22
CA LEU A 20 -14.71 17.87 1.22
C LEU A 20 -13.27 18.19 1.64
N SER A 21 -13.17 18.95 2.74
CA SER A 21 -11.87 19.23 3.38
C SER A 21 -11.34 18.01 4.11
N VAL A 22 -10.03 17.97 4.34
CA VAL A 22 -9.36 16.87 5.06
C VAL A 22 -9.98 16.67 6.45
N ALA A 23 -10.23 17.75 7.19
CA ALA A 23 -10.79 17.69 8.53
C ALA A 23 -12.23 17.17 8.53
N ALA A 24 -13.07 17.63 7.59
CA ALA A 24 -14.45 17.17 7.46
C ALA A 24 -14.49 15.67 7.12
N SER A 25 -13.66 15.24 6.18
CA SER A 25 -13.55 13.84 5.78
C SER A 25 -13.07 12.94 6.93
N SER A 26 -11.98 13.30 7.62
CA SER A 26 -11.49 12.51 8.76
C SER A 26 -12.49 12.43 9.91
N SER A 27 -13.18 13.53 10.21
CA SER A 27 -14.18 13.55 11.28
C SER A 27 -15.41 12.72 10.91
N GLY A 28 -15.90 12.82 9.67
CA GLY A 28 -17.05 12.05 9.20
C GLY A 28 -16.76 10.55 9.17
N ILE A 29 -15.56 10.15 8.73
CA ILE A 29 -15.15 8.75 8.72
C ILE A 29 -15.01 8.21 10.14
N CYS A 30 -14.39 8.93 11.07
CA CYS A 30 -14.34 8.53 12.48
C CYS A 30 -15.74 8.42 13.10
N GLN A 31 -16.65 9.35 12.78
CA GLN A 31 -18.02 9.30 13.27
C GLN A 31 -18.79 8.08 12.73
N ALA A 32 -18.57 7.70 11.47
CA ALA A 32 -19.30 6.61 10.82
C ALA A 32 -18.72 5.21 11.12
N LEU A 33 -17.40 5.08 11.17
CA LEU A 33 -16.70 3.79 11.25
C LEU A 33 -16.16 3.48 12.66
N GLY A 34 -16.16 4.47 13.55
CA GLY A 34 -15.72 4.35 14.93
C GLY A 34 -14.64 5.36 15.28
N ASP A 35 -14.65 5.81 16.54
CA ASP A 35 -13.69 6.78 17.02
C ASP A 35 -12.25 6.32 16.81
N ARG A 36 -11.41 7.23 16.32
CA ARG A 36 -9.98 7.00 16.00
C ARG A 36 -9.74 5.98 14.87
N THR A 37 -10.72 5.72 14.01
CA THR A 37 -10.51 4.91 12.78
C THR A 37 -9.43 5.50 11.88
N VAL A 38 -9.37 6.83 11.77
CA VAL A 38 -8.40 7.53 10.93
C VAL A 38 -7.74 8.68 11.67
N ASN A 39 -6.44 8.84 11.43
CA ASN A 39 -5.68 10.01 11.83
C ASN A 39 -5.74 11.06 10.71
N GLU A 40 -5.76 12.34 11.06
CA GLU A 40 -5.69 13.45 10.11
C GLU A 40 -4.45 13.35 9.19
N CYS A 41 -3.32 12.83 9.69
CA CYS A 41 -2.14 12.58 8.86
C CYS A 41 -2.42 11.61 7.69
N ILE A 42 -3.22 10.55 7.94
CA ILE A 42 -3.61 9.57 6.91
C ILE A 42 -4.56 10.22 5.91
N ALA A 43 -5.55 10.98 6.40
CA ALA A 43 -6.49 11.72 5.57
C ALA A 43 -5.78 12.68 4.62
N ARG A 44 -4.84 13.48 5.16
CA ARG A 44 -4.05 14.45 4.39
C ARG A 44 -3.21 13.75 3.31
N HIS A 45 -2.59 12.62 3.66
CA HIS A 45 -1.80 11.84 2.72
C HIS A 45 -2.66 11.28 1.57
N CYS A 46 -3.80 10.66 1.87
CA CYS A 46 -4.70 10.09 0.87
C CYS A 46 -5.23 11.18 -0.08
N LEU A 47 -5.74 12.30 0.46
CA LEU A 47 -6.25 13.40 -0.37
C LEU A 47 -5.13 14.03 -1.22
N LYS A 48 -3.88 14.07 -0.74
CA LYS A 48 -2.74 14.54 -1.53
C LYS A 48 -2.45 13.62 -2.72
N ILE A 49 -2.49 12.30 -2.51
CA ILE A 49 -2.31 11.30 -3.59
C ILE A 49 -3.40 11.45 -4.66
N PHE A 50 -4.66 11.58 -4.24
CA PHE A 50 -5.77 11.80 -5.18
C PHE A 50 -5.63 13.10 -5.97
N ARG A 51 -5.10 14.16 -5.36
CA ARG A 51 -4.78 15.43 -6.05
C ARG A 51 -3.63 15.29 -7.05
N SER A 52 -2.68 14.39 -6.82
CA SER A 52 -1.64 14.08 -7.82
C SER A 52 -2.13 13.20 -8.97
N GLY A 53 -3.41 12.77 -8.96
CA GLY A 53 -4.02 11.98 -10.03
C GLY A 53 -3.91 10.48 -9.85
N ASP A 54 -3.23 10.01 -8.81
CA ASP A 54 -3.26 8.60 -8.42
C ASP A 54 -4.54 8.32 -7.64
N LEU A 55 -5.42 7.50 -8.20
CA LEU A 55 -6.72 7.11 -7.62
C LEU A 55 -6.68 5.68 -7.06
N SER A 56 -5.48 5.14 -6.80
CA SER A 56 -5.29 3.82 -6.20
C SER A 56 -6.00 3.71 -4.84
N LEU A 57 -6.92 2.75 -4.76
CA LEU A 57 -7.71 2.45 -3.55
C LEU A 57 -7.05 1.40 -2.66
N CYS A 58 -6.10 0.64 -3.20
CA CYS A 58 -5.25 -0.26 -2.44
C CYS A 58 -3.95 0.47 -2.10
N ASP A 59 -3.41 0.21 -0.91
CA ASP A 59 -1.99 0.49 -0.67
C ASP A 59 -1.19 -0.26 -1.75
N GLU A 60 -0.25 0.42 -2.39
CA GLU A 60 0.73 -0.28 -3.23
C GLU A 60 1.34 -1.38 -2.38
N LEU A 61 1.51 -2.57 -2.97
CA LEU A 61 2.30 -3.64 -2.35
C LEU A 61 3.60 -3.00 -1.90
N SER A 62 3.77 -2.89 -0.57
CA SER A 62 5.00 -2.35 0.00
C SER A 62 6.13 -3.07 -0.70
N SER A 63 6.94 -2.34 -1.46
CA SER A 63 7.89 -2.90 -2.43
C SER A 63 9.01 -3.72 -1.76
N GLY A 64 8.86 -4.03 -0.48
CA GLY A 64 9.79 -4.75 0.36
C GLY A 64 11.15 -4.08 0.36
N ARG A 65 12.11 -4.79 0.95
CA ARG A 65 13.48 -4.61 0.53
C ARG A 65 13.58 -5.19 -0.89
N PRO A 66 14.16 -4.49 -1.87
CA PRO A 66 14.40 -5.09 -3.18
C PRO A 66 15.20 -6.38 -2.97
N TYR A 67 14.71 -7.49 -3.54
CA TYR A 67 15.42 -8.76 -3.49
C TYR A 67 16.71 -8.60 -4.29
N ALA A 68 17.85 -8.86 -3.64
CA ALA A 68 19.15 -8.90 -4.30
C ALA A 68 19.31 -10.11 -5.24
N LEU A 69 18.37 -11.06 -5.18
CA LEU A 69 18.36 -12.29 -5.97
C LEU A 69 17.58 -12.08 -7.26
N ASP A 70 18.24 -12.30 -8.39
CA ASP A 70 17.57 -12.41 -9.68
C ASP A 70 16.89 -13.79 -9.80
N TYR A 71 15.57 -13.80 -9.67
CA TYR A 71 14.72 -14.98 -9.79
C TYR A 71 14.79 -15.66 -11.16
N LYS A 72 15.27 -14.98 -12.21
CA LYS A 72 15.46 -15.57 -13.53
C LYS A 72 16.83 -16.22 -13.68
N ALA A 73 17.84 -15.68 -13.01
CA ALA A 73 19.20 -16.23 -13.03
C ALA A 73 19.33 -17.51 -12.18
N LEU A 74 18.63 -17.58 -11.05
CA LEU A 74 18.62 -18.72 -10.13
C LEU A 74 18.27 -20.06 -10.80
N PRO A 75 17.12 -20.21 -11.48
CA PRO A 75 16.75 -21.47 -12.10
C PRO A 75 17.70 -21.85 -13.24
N ALA A 76 18.22 -20.88 -14.01
CA ALA A 76 19.16 -21.14 -15.08
C ALA A 76 20.46 -21.76 -14.57
N ALA A 77 21.01 -21.24 -13.47
CA ALA A 77 22.23 -21.74 -12.86
C ALA A 77 22.06 -23.15 -12.24
N ILE A 78 20.90 -23.45 -11.63
CA ILE A 78 20.59 -24.81 -11.12
C ILE A 78 20.45 -25.82 -12.27
N GLN A 79 19.95 -25.37 -13.42
CA GLN A 79 19.76 -26.21 -14.59
C GLN A 79 21.08 -26.51 -15.32
N GLU A 80 22.03 -25.56 -15.27
CA GLU A 80 23.38 -25.71 -15.82
C GLU A 80 24.26 -26.59 -14.92
N ASP A 81 24.21 -26.39 -13.60
CA ASP A 81 24.93 -27.22 -12.64
C ASP A 81 24.09 -27.48 -11.38
N ASN A 82 23.54 -28.69 -11.33
CA ASN A 82 22.68 -29.13 -10.22
C ASN A 82 23.49 -29.60 -8.99
N SER A 83 24.82 -29.49 -9.03
CA SER A 83 25.70 -29.78 -7.89
C SER A 83 26.02 -28.54 -7.05
N LEU A 84 25.64 -27.35 -7.54
CA LEU A 84 25.87 -26.08 -6.84
C LEU A 84 25.14 -26.05 -5.50
N THR A 85 25.90 -25.73 -4.45
CA THR A 85 25.36 -25.64 -3.09
C THR A 85 24.89 -24.23 -2.78
N CYS A 86 23.94 -24.07 -1.85
CA CYS A 86 23.42 -22.75 -1.45
C CYS A 86 24.51 -21.74 -1.03
N GLY A 87 25.69 -22.22 -0.61
CA GLY A 87 26.84 -21.37 -0.27
C GLY A 87 27.52 -20.72 -1.49
N GLU A 88 27.44 -21.34 -2.66
CA GLU A 88 28.01 -20.81 -3.91
C GLU A 88 27.09 -19.77 -4.54
N PHE A 89 25.77 -19.91 -4.37
CA PHE A 89 24.77 -18.91 -4.76
C PHE A 89 24.74 -17.66 -3.86
N ALA A 90 25.33 -17.74 -2.68
CA ALA A 90 25.30 -16.66 -1.69
C ALA A 90 26.49 -15.69 -1.79
N LYS A 91 27.34 -15.84 -2.82
CA LYS A 91 28.57 -15.08 -3.02
C LYS A 91 28.43 -14.08 -4.16
#